data_AF-A0A7L4G9X5-F1
#
_entry.id   AF-A0A7L4G9X5-F1
#
_cell.length_a   1.000
_cell.length_b   1.000
_cell.length_c   1.000
_cell.angle_alpha   90.00
_cell.angle_beta   90.00
_cell.angle_gamma   90.00
#
_symmetry.space_group_name_H-M   'P 1'
#
loop_
_entity.id
_entity.type
_entity.pdbx_description
1 polymer ?
#
loop_
_entity_poly.entity_id
_entity_poly.type
_entity_poly.pdbx_seq_one_letter_code
_entity_poly.pdbx_strand_id
1 'polypeptide(L)' 'LLLIGFFAYLMSHSFLSVFEVTADAMFLCFAVDMETNDGSAEKPYFVDQELLVNLSDNSK' A
#
# COMPACT_ATOMS: atom_id res chain seq x y z
N LEU A 1 28.99 -20.11 1.97
CA LEU A 1 28.59 -18.69 2.08
C LEU A 1 27.96 -18.17 0.78
N LEU A 2 28.63 -18.26 -0.37
CA LEU A 2 28.07 -17.77 -1.65
C LEU A 2 26.74 -18.40 -2.05
N LEU A 3 26.60 -19.73 -1.94
CA LEU A 3 25.35 -20.43 -2.25
C LEU A 3 24.19 -20.00 -1.33
N ILE A 4 24.47 -19.86 -0.02
CA ILE A 4 23.49 -19.40 0.97
C ILE A 4 23.08 -17.95 0.69
N GLY A 5 24.04 -17.08 0.39
CA GLY A 5 23.78 -15.69 0.02
C GLY A 5 22.96 -15.56 -1.26
N PHE A 6 23.22 -16.42 -2.26
CA PHE A 6 22.45 -16.46 -3.49
C PHE A 6 20.99 -16.85 -3.24
N PHE A 7 20.74 -17.89 -2.45
CA PHE A 7 19.36 -18.27 -2.09
C PHE A 7 18.66 -17.20 -1.26
N ALA A 8 19.37 -16.56 -0.32
CA ALA A 8 18.82 -15.44 0.45
C ALA A 8 18.41 -14.27 -0.46
N TYR A 9 19.26 -13.92 -1.44
CA TYR A 9 18.96 -12.88 -2.43
C TYR A 9 17.72 -13.22 -3.27
N LEU A 10 17.61 -14.46 -3.77
CA LEU A 10 16.44 -14.87 -4.56
C LEU A 10 15.14 -14.78 -3.75
N MET A 11 15.17 -15.22 -2.49
CA MET A 11 14.01 -15.15 -1.61
C MET A 11 13.62 -13.70 -1.31
N SER A 12 14.59 -12.85 -0.96
CA SER A 12 14.33 -11.44 -0.67
C SER A 12 13.84 -10.68 -1.90
N HIS A 13 14.43 -10.95 -3.06
CA HIS A 13 14.03 -10.32 -4.32
C HIS A 13 12.61 -10.72 -4.72
N SER A 14 12.28 -12.00 -4.61
CA SER A 14 10.93 -12.49 -4.92
C SER A 14 9.88 -11.88 -3.98
N PHE A 15 10.19 -11.80 -2.69
CA PHE A 15 9.31 -11.17 -1.71
C PHE A 15 9.13 -9.67 -1.99
N LEU A 16 10.24 -8.95 -2.22
CA LEU A 16 10.19 -7.52 -2.50
C LEU A 16 9.41 -7.20 -3.78
N SER A 17 9.58 -8.01 -4.83
CA SER A 17 8.85 -7.83 -6.09
C SER A 17 7.33 -8.01 -5.92
N VAL A 18 6.89 -9.01 -5.15
CA VAL A 18 5.46 -9.18 -4.86
C VAL A 18 4.94 -8.06 -3.96
N PHE A 19 5.74 -7.66 -2.97
CA PHE A 19 5.40 -6.56 -2.07
C PHE A 19 5.22 -5.24 -2.85
N GLU A 20 6.12 -4.92 -3.77
CA GLU A 20 6.06 -3.73 -4.63
C GLU A 20 4.75 -3.68 -5.43
N VAL A 21 4.43 -4.75 -6.16
CA VAL A 21 3.18 -4.81 -6.94
C VAL A 21 1.94 -4.69 -6.05
N THR A 22 1.97 -5.31 -4.87
CA THR A 22 0.85 -5.24 -3.91
C THR A 22 0.70 -3.83 -3.33
N ALA A 23 1.82 -3.18 -2.98
CA ALA A 23 1.84 -1.81 -2.48
C ALA A 23 1.31 -0.83 -3.52
N ASP A 24 1.75 -0.94 -4.78
CA ASP A 24 1.25 -0.12 -5.88
C ASP A 24 -0.26 -0.27 -6.07
N ALA A 25 -0.77 -1.51 -6.02
CA ALA A 25 -2.21 -1.77 -6.09
C ALA A 25 -2.97 -1.16 -4.90
N MET A 26 -2.43 -1.27 -3.68
CA MET A 26 -3.03 -0.66 -2.48
C MET A 26 -3.07 0.87 -2.61
N PHE A 27 -2.00 1.51 -3.07
CA PHE A 27 -1.97 2.96 -3.29
C PHE A 27 -2.91 3.40 -4.41
N LEU A 28 -3.02 2.62 -5.50
CA LEU A 28 -3.97 2.89 -6.55
C LEU A 28 -5.42 2.81 -6.06
N CYS A 29 -5.77 1.74 -5.34
CA CYS A 29 -7.08 1.59 -4.72
C CYS A 29 -7.36 2.73 -3.75
N PHE A 30 -6.36 3.14 -2.96
CA PHE A 30 -6.48 4.29 -2.08
C PHE A 30 -6.78 5.56 -2.86
N ALA A 31 -6.03 5.86 -3.92
CA ALA A 31 -6.25 7.06 -4.74
C ALA A 31 -7.66 7.08 -5.36
N VAL A 32 -8.11 5.94 -5.90
CA VAL A 32 -9.47 5.82 -6.47
C VAL A 32 -10.55 5.94 -5.39
N ASP A 33 -10.33 5.38 -4.20
CA ASP A 33 -11.25 5.53 -3.07
C ASP A 33 -11.42 6.99 -2.67
N MET A 34 -10.32 7.74 -2.62
CA MET A 34 -10.32 9.17 -2.28
C MET A 34 -10.97 10.05 -3.37
N GLU A 35 -10.87 9.68 -4.64
CA GLU A 35 -11.51 10.40 -5.74
C GLU A 35 -13.01 10.10 -5.82
N THR A 36 -13.40 8.86 -5.56
CA THR A 36 -14.77 8.42 -5.72
C THR A 36 -15.61 8.68 -4.49
N ASN A 37 -15.12 8.41 -3.29
CA ASN A 37 -15.87 8.54 -2.04
C ASN A 37 -15.58 9.88 -1.36
N ASP A 38 -16.54 10.42 -0.60
CA ASP A 38 -16.43 11.74 0.04
C ASP A 38 -16.39 11.66 1.57
N GLY A 39 -16.53 10.45 2.14
CA GLY A 39 -16.53 10.21 3.58
C GLY A 39 -17.87 10.47 4.25
N SER A 40 -18.94 10.74 3.49
CA SER A 40 -20.30 10.86 4.02
C SER A 40 -20.84 9.52 4.51
N ALA A 41 -21.93 9.56 5.31
CA ALA A 41 -22.59 8.34 5.76
C ALA A 41 -23.20 7.51 4.60
N GLU A 42 -23.51 8.16 3.48
CA GLU A 42 -24.03 7.52 2.27
C GLU A 42 -22.90 6.99 1.37
N LYS A 43 -21.71 7.59 1.44
CA LYS A 43 -20.54 7.24 0.63
C LYS A 43 -19.23 7.30 1.45
N PRO A 44 -19.05 6.39 2.42
CA PRO A 44 -17.88 6.39 3.29
C PRO A 44 -16.62 6.01 2.52
N TYR A 45 -15.46 6.42 3.03
CA TYR A 45 -14.19 5.87 2.60
C TYR A 45 -14.08 4.39 3.01
N PHE A 46 -13.51 3.58 2.14
CA PHE A 46 -13.31 2.15 2.38
C PHE A 46 -11.88 1.83 2.81
N VAL A 47 -10.94 2.76 2.58
CA VAL A 47 -9.56 2.66 3.07
C VAL A 47 -9.50 2.71 4.60
N ASP A 48 -8.41 2.22 5.17
CA ASP A 48 -8.19 2.26 6.61
C ASP A 48 -8.22 3.70 7.14
N GLN A 49 -9.04 3.92 8.18
CA GLN A 49 -9.31 5.27 8.67
C GLN A 49 -8.08 5.88 9.37
N GLU A 50 -7.24 5.08 10.02
CA GLU A 50 -6.00 5.58 10.63
C GLU A 50 -5.01 5.98 9.54
N LEU A 51 -4.88 5.19 8.47
CA LEU A 51 -4.07 5.52 7.31
C LEU A 51 -4.52 6.85 6.66
N LEU A 52 -5.83 7.04 6.48
CA LEU A 52 -6.41 8.25 5.91
C LEU A 52 -6.11 9.49 6.78
N VAL A 53 -6.32 9.40 8.09
CA VAL A 53 -6.03 10.48 9.04
C VAL A 53 -4.55 10.86 8.98
N ASN A 54 -3.66 9.88 9.08
CA ASN A 54 -2.21 10.10 9.03
C ASN A 54 -1.77 10.79 7.74
N LEU A 55 -2.29 10.37 6.58
CA LEU A 55 -1.96 10.99 5.30
C LEU A 55 -2.50 12.42 5.18
N SER A 56 -3.73 12.66 5.64
CA SER A 56 -4.35 13.99 5.61
C SER A 56 -3.63 15.00 6.51
N ASP A 57 -3.10 14.54 7.65
CA ASP A 57 -2.36 15.39 8.59
C ASP A 57 -0.94 15.69 8.10
N ASN A 58 -0.28 14.76 7.40
CA ASN A 58 1.03 15.00 6.77
C ASN A 58 0.95 15.92 5.53
N SER A 59 -0.24 16.15 4.97
CA SER A 59 -0.46 17.01 3.81
C SER A 59 -0.85 18.46 4.16
N LYS A 60 -0.96 18.82 5.44
CA LYS A 60 -1.16 20.21 5.90
C LYS A 60 0.18 20.89 6.17
#